data_AF-A0A6I3D0W6-F1
#
_entry.id   AF-A0A6I3D0W6-F1
#
_cell.length_a   1.000
_cell.length_b   1.000
_cell.length_c   1.000
_cell.angle_alpha   90.00
_cell.angle_beta   90.00
_cell.angle_gamma   90.00
#
_symmetry.space_group_name_H-M   'P 1'
#
loop_
_entity.id
_entity.type
_entity.pdbx_description
1 polymer ?
#
loop_
_entity_poly.entity_id
_entity_poly.type
_entity_poly.pdbx_seq_one_letter_code
_entity_poly.pdbx_strand_id
1 'polypeptide(L)' 'MNKQTTVRLPEDLADQAEVIARAQGTSVNQVLIDGLLLEIERVKADKEFMATLERLVARDKEILDRLAQ' A
#
# COMPACT_ATOMS: atom_id res chain seq x y z
N MET A 1 -9.73 7.03 -12.14
CA MET A 1 -8.72 6.66 -13.17
C MET A 1 -7.87 5.53 -12.60
N ASN A 2 -7.63 4.47 -13.36
CA ASN A 2 -6.79 3.35 -12.89
C ASN A 2 -5.37 3.54 -13.41
N LYS A 3 -4.38 3.42 -12.52
CA LYS A 3 -2.95 3.45 -12.90
C LYS A 3 -2.50 2.02 -13.15
N GLN A 4 -2.02 1.73 -14.35
CA GLN A 4 -1.44 0.42 -14.65
C GLN A 4 -0.06 0.30 -13.99
N THR A 5 0.22 -0.83 -13.34
CA THR A 5 1.51 -1.14 -12.71
C THR A 5 1.81 -2.61 -12.92
N THR A 6 3.04 -2.93 -13.32
CA THR A 6 3.50 -4.31 -13.49
C THR A 6 4.30 -4.73 -12.26
N VAL A 7 3.91 -5.84 -11.64
CA VAL A 7 4.57 -6.39 -10.44
C VAL A 7 5.20 -7.73 -10.80
N ARG A 8 6.44 -7.96 -10.36
CA ARG A 8 7.08 -9.28 -10.44
C ARG A 8 6.90 -9.98 -9.10
N LEU A 9 6.03 -10.99 -9.08
CA LEU A 9 5.80 -11.82 -7.91
C LEU A 9 6.80 -12.99 -7.91
N PRO A 10 7.32 -13.40 -6.74
CA PRO A 10 7.93 -14.71 -6.59
C PRO A 10 6.97 -15.81 -7.03
N GLU A 11 7.49 -16.88 -7.62
CA GLU A 11 6.71 -17.99 -8.19
C GLU A 11 5.72 -18.57 -7.17
N ASP A 12 6.21 -18.97 -6.00
CA ASP A 12 5.36 -19.52 -4.92
C ASP A 12 4.21 -18.59 -4.51
N LEU A 13 4.45 -17.27 -4.52
CA LEU A 13 3.43 -16.29 -4.15
C LEU A 13 2.40 -16.11 -5.26
N ALA A 14 2.84 -16.17 -6.52
CA ALA A 14 1.94 -16.13 -7.67
C ALA A 14 1.00 -17.35 -7.68
N ASP A 15 1.55 -18.55 -7.45
CA ASP A 15 0.78 -19.79 -7.40
C ASP A 15 -0.28 -19.76 -6.28
N GLN A 16 0.10 -19.30 -5.08
CA GLN A 16 -0.84 -19.16 -3.97
C GLN A 16 -1.96 -18.15 -4.28
N ALA A 17 -1.61 -17.01 -4.89
CA ALA A 17 -2.58 -16.01 -5.27
C ALA A 17 -3.55 -16.52 -6.34
N GLU A 18 -3.07 -17.33 -7.30
CA GLU A 18 -3.91 -17.99 -8.30
C GLU A 18 -4.90 -18.98 -7.69
N VAL A 19 -4.45 -19.80 -6.73
CA VAL A 19 -5.32 -20.75 -6.01
C VAL A 19 -6.43 -19.99 -5.27
N ILE A 20 -6.08 -18.92 -4.54
CA ILE A 20 -7.04 -18.09 -3.83
C ILE A 20 -8.04 -17.45 -4.81
N ALA A 21 -7.52 -16.84 -5.87
CA ALA A 21 -8.35 -16.19 -6.88
C ALA A 21 -9.35 -17.19 -7.48
N ARG A 22 -8.89 -18.39 -7.83
CA ARG A 22 -9.74 -19.45 -8.37
C ARG A 22 -10.79 -19.92 -7.35
N ALA A 23 -10.40 -20.13 -6.10
CA ALA A 23 -11.32 -20.56 -5.05
C ALA A 23 -12.43 -19.53 -4.78
N GLN A 24 -12.11 -18.23 -4.93
CA GLN A 24 -13.04 -17.12 -4.74
C GLN A 24 -13.82 -16.75 -6.02
N GLY A 25 -13.51 -17.39 -7.16
CA GLY A 25 -14.11 -17.03 -8.45
C GLY A 25 -13.74 -15.62 -8.93
N THR A 26 -12.56 -15.14 -8.54
CA THR A 26 -12.05 -13.80 -8.87
C THR A 26 -10.73 -13.88 -9.64
N SER A 27 -10.11 -12.72 -9.90
CA SER A 27 -8.80 -12.63 -10.56
C SER A 27 -7.67 -12.40 -9.56
N VAL A 28 -6.45 -12.82 -9.91
CA VAL A 28 -5.22 -12.52 -9.13
C VAL A 28 -5.08 -11.01 -8.90
N ASN A 29 -5.47 -10.20 -9.89
CA ASN A 29 -5.49 -8.75 -9.76
C ASN A 29 -6.40 -8.28 -8.62
N GLN A 30 -7.59 -8.88 -8.46
CA GLN A 30 -8.49 -8.52 -7.37
C GLN A 30 -7.91 -8.94 -6.00
N VAL A 31 -7.31 -10.14 -5.92
CA VAL A 31 -6.62 -10.60 -4.69
C VAL A 31 -5.52 -9.62 -4.27
N LEU A 32 -4.73 -9.12 -5.24
CA LEU A 32 -3.70 -8.11 -4.99
C LEU A 32 -4.31 -6.79 -4.52
N ILE A 33 -5.40 -6.33 -5.15
CA ILE A 33 -6.09 -5.10 -4.74
C ILE A 33 -6.59 -5.22 -3.30
N ASP A 34 -7.26 -6.32 -2.97
CA ASP A 34 -7.83 -6.54 -1.65
C ASP A 34 -6.75 -6.63 -0.58
N GLY A 35 -5.63 -7.32 -0.87
CA GLY A 35 -4.47 -7.37 0.01
C GLY A 35 -3.83 -5.99 0.23
N LEU A 36 -3.70 -5.17 -0.81
CA LEU A 36 -3.18 -3.80 -0.69
C LEU A 36 -4.11 -2.90 0.13
N LEU A 37 -5.44 -3.01 -0.06
CA LEU A 37 -6.41 -2.26 0.71
C LEU A 37 -6.34 -2.64 2.20
N LEU A 38 -6.26 -3.94 2.50
CA LEU A 38 -6.12 -4.42 3.87
C LEU A 38 -4.85 -3.88 4.53
N GLU A 39 -3.72 -3.90 3.81
CA GLU A 39 -2.46 -3.39 4.33
C GLU A 39 -2.51 -1.87 4.58
N ILE A 40 -3.11 -1.11 3.66
CA ILE A 40 -3.30 0.34 3.84
C ILE A 40 -4.15 0.64 5.07
N GLU A 41 -5.26 -0.07 5.25
CA GLU A 41 -6.12 0.13 6.42
C GLU A 41 -5.43 -0.28 7.73
N ARG A 42 -4.64 -1.37 7.71
CA ARG A 42 -3.80 -1.77 8.85
C ARG A 42 -2.83 -0.66 9.24
N VAL A 43 -2.12 -0.09 8.27
CA VAL A 43 -1.14 0.98 8.50
C VAL A 43 -1.81 2.27 8.98
N LYS A 44 -2.99 2.62 8.46
CA LYS A 44 -3.77 3.77 8.97
C LYS A 44 -4.23 3.59 10.41
N ALA A 45 -4.55 2.36 10.81
CA ALA A 45 -4.95 2.05 12.17
C ALA A 45 -3.76 2.06 13.16
N ASP A 46 -2.53 1.97 12.66
CA ASP A 46 -1.31 2.06 13.47
C ASP A 46 -1.04 3.50 13.90
N LYS A 47 -1.42 3.81 15.15
CA LYS A 47 -1.28 5.14 15.72
C LYS A 47 0.18 5.58 15.89
N GLU A 48 1.11 4.65 16.15
CA GLU A 48 2.53 4.99 16.32
C GLU A 48 3.17 5.34 14.98
N PHE A 49 2.82 4.57 13.94
CA PHE A 49 3.24 4.85 12.58
C PHE A 49 2.69 6.20 12.10
N MET A 50 1.40 6.46 12.29
CA MET A 50 0.76 7.72 11.91
C MET A 50 1.35 8.93 12.65
N ALA A 51 1.59 8.83 13.96
CA ALA A 51 2.24 9.90 14.72
C ALA A 51 3.68 10.18 14.24
N THR A 52 4.37 9.16 13.74
CA THR A 52 5.71 9.32 13.16
C THR A 52 5.65 10.02 11.80
N LEU A 53 4.69 9.64 10.96
CA LEU A 53 4.41 10.32 9.68
C LEU A 53 4.04 11.79 9.88
N GLU A 54 3.17 12.10 10.84
CA GLU A 54 2.76 13.48 11.14
C GLU A 54 3.95 14.36 11.54
N ARG A 55 4.84 13.85 12.40
CA ARG A 55 6.07 14.55 12.80
C ARG A 55 6.99 14.78 11.62
N LEU A 56 7.12 13.79 10.72
CA LEU A 56 7.94 13.92 9.52
C LEU A 56 7.41 15.02 8.60
N VAL A 57 6.11 14.99 8.31
CA VAL A 57 5.45 15.98 7.45
C VAL A 57 5.54 17.39 8.05
N ALA A 58 5.35 17.52 9.37
CA ALA A 58 5.49 18.81 10.05
C ALA A 58 6.89 19.40 9.89
N ARG A 59 7.92 18.57 10.06
CA ARG A 59 9.32 18.97 9.88
C ARG A 59 9.63 19.34 8.43
N ASP A 60 9.15 18.55 7.48
CA ASP A 60 9.39 18.78 6.06
C ASP A 60 8.69 20.07 5.60
N LYS A 61 7.50 20.37 6.13
CA LYS A 61 6.83 21.65 5.91
C LYS A 61 7.61 22.83 6.49
N GLU A 62 8.16 22.69 7.69
CA GLU A 62 8.99 23.73 8.31
C GLU A 62 10.26 24.01 7.48
N ILE A 63 10.85 22.98 6.88
CA ILE A 63 12.00 23.13 5.96
C ILE A 63 11.60 23.93 4.72
N LEU A 64 10.45 23.61 4.11
CA LEU A 64 9.95 24.33 2.94
C LEU A 64 9.63 25.80 3.27
N ASP A 65 9.00 26.07 4.42
CA ASP A 65 8.68 27.42 4.87
C ASP A 65 9.95 28.27 5.08
N ARG A 66 11.05 27.67 5.54
CA ARG A 66 12.35 28.33 5.70
C ARG A 66 13.08 28.57 4.37
N LEU A 67 12.88 27.72 3.37
CA LEU A 67 13.51 27.86 2.04
C LEU A 67 12.72 28.76 1.09
N ALA A 68 11.44 28.99 1.35
CA ALA A 68 10.58 29.87 0.57
C ALA A 68 10.70 31.36 0.97
N GLN A 69 11.44 31.67 2.04
CA GLN A 69 11.91 33.01 2.40
C GLN A 69 13.25 33.32 1.72
#